data_AF-A0A286D9K5-F1
#
_entry.id   AF-A0A286D9K5-F1
#
_cell.length_a   1.000
_cell.length_b   1.000
_cell.length_c   1.000
_cell.angle_alpha   90.00
_cell.angle_beta   90.00
_cell.angle_gamma   90.00
#
_symmetry.space_group_name_H-M   'P 1'
#
loop_
_entity.id
_entity.type
_entity.pdbx_description
1 polymer ?
#
loop_
_entity_poly.entity_id
_entity_poly.type
_entity_poly.pdbx_seq_one_letter_code
_entity_poly.pdbx_strand_id
1 'polypeptide(L)'
;MSVTSQQYAGLADAGYSNEYKPGTYPPGKEPTFEYEGIEYKVLEHASNPFNGYQGTIYQRKDTGEIIVAHRGTEPDQGLGQILRDGALTDGAMATARINPQSADAIALTQRAIDRAKDIGRETGITPEVTVTGHSLGGTHAQITAHQFGLRGETFNAYGAASLGSRIVQDAFTHATTRMLI
;
A
#
# COMPACT_ATOMS: atom_id res chain seq x y z
N MET A 1 8.39 8.08 -15.62
CA MET A 1 7.21 7.64 -14.84
C MET A 1 6.16 8.72 -14.92
N SER A 2 4.90 8.31 -14.97
CA SER A 2 3.79 9.25 -15.07
C SER A 2 3.14 9.57 -13.72
N VAL A 3 3.27 8.68 -12.72
CA VAL A 3 2.72 8.87 -11.37
C VAL A 3 3.67 9.71 -10.51
N THR A 4 3.18 10.82 -9.96
CA THR A 4 3.95 11.74 -9.12
C THR A 4 3.94 11.31 -7.65
N SER A 5 4.89 11.83 -6.86
CA SER A 5 4.90 11.65 -5.40
C SER A 5 3.59 12.09 -4.75
N GLN A 6 2.99 13.18 -5.22
CA GLN A 6 1.72 13.68 -4.70
C GLN A 6 0.56 12.71 -5.00
N GLN A 7 0.56 12.11 -6.19
CA GLN A 7 -0.42 11.08 -6.55
C GLN A 7 -0.26 9.81 -5.72
N TYR A 8 0.97 9.37 -5.46
CA TYR A 8 1.21 8.24 -4.55
C TYR A 8 0.72 8.52 -3.12
N ALA A 9 0.86 9.76 -2.63
CA ALA A 9 0.33 10.17 -1.33
C ALA A 9 -1.21 10.18 -1.34
N GLY A 10 -1.83 10.74 -2.39
CA GLY A 10 -3.28 10.77 -2.55
C GLY A 10 -3.90 9.36 -2.61
N LEU A 11 -3.24 8.41 -3.29
CA LEU A 11 -3.68 7.01 -3.34
C LEU A 11 -3.50 6.29 -1.98
N ALA A 12 -2.41 6.58 -1.27
CA ALA A 12 -2.19 6.05 0.07
C ALA A 12 -3.24 6.55 1.08
N ASP A 13 -3.65 7.82 0.94
CA ASP A 13 -4.70 8.45 1.77
C ASP A 13 -6.10 7.96 1.40
N ALA A 14 -6.41 7.89 0.10
CA ALA A 14 -7.68 7.34 -0.40
C ALA A 14 -7.92 5.89 0.05
N GLY A 15 -6.85 5.14 0.31
CA GLY A 15 -6.93 3.80 0.92
C GLY A 15 -7.55 3.77 2.31
N TYR A 16 -7.73 4.92 2.99
CA TYR A 16 -8.44 5.04 4.27
C TYR A 16 -9.95 5.30 4.13
N SER A 17 -10.47 5.52 2.92
CA SER A 17 -11.91 5.68 2.73
C SER A 17 -12.63 4.33 2.93
N ASN A 18 -13.72 4.33 3.70
CA ASN A 18 -14.58 3.14 3.87
C ASN A 18 -15.60 3.00 2.72
N GLU A 19 -15.32 3.63 1.58
CA GLU A 19 -16.26 3.72 0.46
C GLU A 19 -16.27 2.43 -0.38
N TYR A 20 -15.16 1.68 -0.39
CA TYR A 20 -15.03 0.46 -1.17
C TYR A 20 -15.41 -0.77 -0.37
N LYS A 21 -16.26 -1.61 -0.96
CA LYS A 21 -16.63 -2.90 -0.38
C LYS A 21 -15.46 -3.88 -0.59
N PRO A 22 -15.14 -4.72 0.40
CA PRO A 22 -14.13 -5.75 0.24
C PRO A 22 -14.48 -6.70 -0.92
N GLY A 23 -13.50 -6.96 -1.78
CA GLY A 23 -13.62 -7.85 -2.93
C GLY A 23 -12.96 -7.30 -4.19
N THR A 24 -12.90 -8.16 -5.19
CA THR A 24 -12.47 -7.82 -6.55
C THR A 24 -13.66 -7.24 -7.33
N TYR A 25 -13.44 -6.16 -8.07
CA TYR A 25 -14.46 -5.56 -8.90
C TYR A 25 -14.42 -6.14 -10.32
N PRO A 26 -15.56 -6.53 -10.91
CA PRO A 26 -15.59 -7.06 -12.27
C PRO A 26 -15.41 -5.94 -13.31
N PRO A 27 -14.90 -6.27 -14.51
CA PRO A 27 -14.73 -5.29 -15.58
C PRO A 27 -16.01 -4.53 -15.92
N GLY A 28 -15.91 -3.20 -16.01
CA GLY A 28 -17.03 -2.31 -16.28
C GLY A 28 -17.89 -1.98 -15.06
N LYS A 29 -17.51 -2.45 -13.85
CA LYS A 29 -18.18 -2.16 -12.58
C LYS A 29 -17.22 -1.65 -11.51
N GLU A 30 -15.96 -1.40 -11.87
CA GLU A 30 -14.97 -0.82 -10.98
C GLU A 30 -15.37 0.61 -10.59
N PRO A 31 -15.40 0.94 -9.29
CA PRO A 31 -15.47 2.32 -8.84
C PRO A 31 -14.31 3.12 -9.42
N THR A 32 -14.55 4.40 -9.67
CA THR A 32 -13.53 5.32 -10.13
C THR A 32 -13.17 6.31 -9.02
N PHE A 33 -11.89 6.67 -8.98
CA PHE A 33 -11.31 7.64 -8.08
C PHE A 33 -10.56 8.65 -8.92
N GLU A 34 -10.85 9.94 -8.76
CA GLU A 34 -10.12 11.00 -9.46
C GLU A 34 -9.22 11.73 -8.48
N TYR A 35 -7.95 11.92 -8.84
CA TYR A 35 -7.01 12.71 -8.07
C TYR A 35 -6.10 13.49 -9.00
N GLU A 36 -6.03 14.81 -8.80
CA GLU A 36 -5.28 15.74 -9.66
C GLU A 36 -5.61 15.60 -11.16
N GLY A 37 -6.88 15.39 -11.50
CA GLY A 37 -7.33 15.24 -12.88
C GLY A 37 -6.94 13.91 -13.55
N ILE A 38 -6.38 12.97 -12.79
CA ILE A 38 -6.13 11.59 -13.24
C ILE A 38 -7.17 10.66 -12.65
N GLU A 39 -7.78 9.86 -13.50
CA GLU A 39 -8.79 8.89 -13.10
C GLU A 39 -8.18 7.49 -12.93
N TYR A 40 -8.52 6.86 -11.81
CA TYR A 40 -8.09 5.54 -11.40
C TYR A 40 -9.31 4.63 -11.24
N LYS A 41 -9.21 3.39 -11.71
CA LYS A 41 -10.16 2.32 -11.41
C LYS A 41 -9.74 1.60 -10.14
N VAL A 42 -10.70 1.26 -9.30
CA VAL A 42 -10.48 0.36 -8.15
C VAL A 42 -10.72 -1.08 -8.60
N LEU A 43 -9.63 -1.83 -8.77
CA LEU A 43 -9.68 -3.21 -9.24
C LEU A 43 -10.03 -4.18 -8.12
N GLU A 44 -9.54 -3.91 -6.92
CA GLU A 44 -9.78 -4.73 -5.74
C GLU A 44 -9.58 -3.90 -4.46
N HIS A 45 -10.43 -4.14 -3.47
CA HIS A 45 -10.22 -3.68 -2.11
C HIS A 45 -10.17 -4.88 -1.17
N ALA A 46 -9.06 -5.05 -0.46
CA ALA A 46 -8.88 -6.08 0.54
C ALA A 46 -9.11 -5.50 1.94
N SER A 47 -9.84 -6.25 2.77
CA SER A 47 -10.04 -5.94 4.18
C SER A 47 -10.09 -7.24 4.96
N ASN A 48 -9.18 -7.39 5.92
CA ASN A 48 -9.14 -8.54 6.82
C ASN A 48 -9.49 -8.07 8.24
N PRO A 49 -10.72 -8.36 8.73
CA PRO A 49 -11.15 -7.90 10.05
C PRO A 49 -10.41 -8.61 11.21
N PHE A 50 -9.76 -9.76 10.96
CA PHE A 50 -9.09 -10.54 12.00
C PHE A 50 -7.74 -9.94 12.42
N ASN A 51 -7.01 -9.33 11.49
CA ASN A 51 -5.72 -8.68 11.77
C ASN A 51 -5.73 -7.17 11.48
N GLY A 52 -6.83 -6.63 10.95
CA GLY A 52 -7.00 -5.22 10.63
C GLY A 52 -6.26 -4.76 9.38
N TYR A 53 -5.75 -5.67 8.54
CA TYR A 53 -5.12 -5.30 7.27
C TYR A 53 -6.16 -4.76 6.29
N GLN A 54 -5.82 -3.70 5.58
CA GLN A 54 -6.56 -3.22 4.42
C GLN A 54 -5.61 -2.75 3.31
N GLY A 55 -6.07 -2.81 2.07
CA GLY A 55 -5.34 -2.28 0.94
C GLY A 55 -6.16 -2.29 -0.33
N THR A 56 -5.76 -1.47 -1.30
CA THR A 56 -6.52 -1.25 -2.54
C THR A 56 -5.59 -1.35 -3.75
N ILE A 57 -6.05 -2.03 -4.80
CA ILE A 57 -5.38 -2.06 -6.11
C ILE A 57 -6.07 -1.04 -7.01
N TYR A 58 -5.32 -0.02 -7.41
CA TYR A 58 -5.74 0.98 -8.37
C TYR A 58 -5.14 0.69 -9.75
N GLN A 59 -5.87 1.02 -10.81
CA GLN A 59 -5.34 1.09 -12.17
C GLN A 59 -5.57 2.48 -12.73
N ARG A 60 -4.49 3.15 -13.12
CA ARG A 60 -4.54 4.44 -13.78
C ARG A 60 -5.09 4.29 -15.20
N LYS A 61 -6.13 5.06 -15.58
CA LYS A 61 -6.88 4.81 -16.82
C LYS A 61 -6.18 5.19 -18.13
N ASP A 62 -5.34 6.21 -18.10
CA ASP A 62 -4.66 6.75 -19.29
C ASP A 62 -3.42 5.94 -19.70
N THR A 63 -2.72 5.37 -18.72
CA THR A 63 -1.43 4.68 -18.87
C THR A 63 -1.51 3.19 -18.58
N GLY A 64 -2.53 2.75 -17.85
CA GLY A 64 -2.72 1.37 -17.44
C GLY A 64 -1.92 0.96 -16.21
N GLU A 65 -1.03 1.82 -15.68
CA GLU A 65 -0.19 1.56 -14.50
C GLU A 65 -1.04 1.07 -13.31
N ILE A 66 -0.54 0.06 -12.60
CA ILE A 66 -1.19 -0.54 -11.43
C ILE A 66 -0.46 -0.11 -10.17
N ILE A 67 -1.22 0.36 -9.18
CA ILE A 67 -0.70 0.87 -7.91
C ILE A 67 -1.39 0.12 -6.77
N VAL A 68 -0.59 -0.54 -5.92
CA VAL A 68 -1.08 -1.18 -4.70
C VAL A 68 -0.87 -0.23 -3.53
N ALA A 69 -1.96 0.30 -2.99
CA ALA A 69 -1.95 1.14 -1.80
C ALA A 69 -2.22 0.27 -0.56
N HIS A 70 -1.22 0.12 0.30
CA HIS A 70 -1.39 -0.54 1.59
C HIS A 70 -1.83 0.48 2.64
N ARG A 71 -2.90 0.17 3.37
CA ARG A 71 -3.39 1.00 4.47
C ARG A 71 -2.81 0.48 5.79
N GLY A 72 -2.30 1.40 6.62
CA GLY A 72 -1.95 1.10 8.01
C GLY A 72 -3.18 1.03 8.91
N THR A 73 -3.04 0.47 10.11
CA THR A 73 -4.10 0.61 11.13
C THR A 73 -4.14 2.04 11.64
N GLU A 74 -5.33 2.66 11.69
CA GLU A 74 -5.51 4.00 12.26
C GLU A 74 -5.13 4.02 13.75
N PRO A 75 -4.62 5.17 14.24
CA PRO A 75 -4.45 5.42 15.65
C PRO A 75 -5.69 5.06 16.47
N ASP A 76 -6.87 5.50 16.06
CA ASP A 76 -8.07 5.35 16.90
C ASP A 76 -8.58 3.91 17.04
N GLN A 77 -8.11 2.99 16.20
CA GLN A 77 -8.53 1.58 16.16
C GLN A 77 -7.46 0.62 16.72
N GLY A 78 -6.40 1.13 17.34
CA GLY A 78 -5.40 0.27 18.01
C GLY A 78 -4.13 0.96 18.46
N LEU A 79 -3.64 1.98 17.75
CA LEU A 79 -2.44 2.72 18.16
C LEU A 79 -2.72 3.64 19.34
N GLY A 80 -3.89 4.27 19.39
CA GLY A 80 -4.35 5.23 20.39
C GLY A 80 -4.89 4.61 21.66
N GLN A 81 -5.23 3.32 21.67
CA GLN A 81 -5.43 2.57 22.92
C GLN A 81 -4.07 2.15 23.50
N ILE A 82 -3.14 1.66 22.67
CA ILE A 82 -1.83 1.21 23.16
C ILE A 82 -0.91 2.39 23.55
N LEU A 83 -0.97 3.51 22.83
CA LEU A 83 -0.32 4.78 23.21
C LEU A 83 -0.89 5.34 24.52
N ARG A 84 -2.19 5.13 24.79
CA ARG A 84 -2.83 5.54 26.05
C ARG A 84 -2.46 4.64 27.23
N ASP A 85 -2.27 3.34 27.00
CA ASP A 85 -1.95 2.36 28.05
C ASP A 85 -0.46 2.37 28.46
N GLY A 86 0.39 3.16 27.81
CA GLY A 86 1.75 3.48 28.28
C GLY A 86 2.70 2.30 28.49
N ALA A 87 2.34 1.09 28.04
CA ALA A 87 2.96 -0.14 28.51
C ALA A 87 4.10 -0.70 27.65
N LEU A 88 4.38 -0.20 26.45
CA LEU A 88 5.30 -0.89 25.52
C LEU A 88 6.07 0.08 24.61
N THR A 89 7.37 -0.18 24.42
CA THR A 89 8.30 0.60 23.57
C THR A 89 7.97 0.46 22.08
N ASP A 90 7.96 1.58 21.34
CA ASP A 90 7.48 1.75 19.95
C ASP A 90 7.88 0.68 18.92
N GLY A 91 9.04 0.03 19.09
CA GLY A 91 9.53 -1.01 18.17
C GLY A 91 8.78 -2.35 18.26
N ALA A 92 8.42 -2.79 19.47
CA ALA A 92 7.79 -4.10 19.68
C ALA A 92 6.34 -4.15 19.16
N MET A 93 5.62 -3.02 19.26
CA MET A 93 4.27 -2.87 18.71
C MET A 93 4.23 -2.99 17.20
N ALA A 94 5.20 -2.36 16.51
CA ALA A 94 5.32 -2.44 15.06
C ALA A 94 5.54 -3.90 14.64
N THR A 95 6.48 -4.62 15.26
CA THR A 95 6.75 -6.01 14.92
C THR A 95 5.55 -6.93 15.17
N ALA A 96 4.83 -6.73 16.27
CA ALA A 96 3.66 -7.55 16.61
C ALA A 96 2.49 -7.42 15.62
N ARG A 97 2.34 -6.27 14.93
CA ARG A 97 1.28 -6.05 13.92
C ARG A 97 1.75 -6.20 12.48
N ILE A 98 3.00 -5.86 12.17
CA ILE A 98 3.58 -6.10 10.84
C ILE A 98 3.50 -7.60 10.54
N ASN A 99 3.95 -8.46 11.46
CA ASN A 99 4.03 -9.89 11.23
C ASN A 99 2.69 -10.55 10.80
N PRO A 100 1.54 -10.34 11.49
CA PRO A 100 0.27 -10.92 11.07
C PRO A 100 -0.36 -10.27 9.82
N GLN A 101 -0.01 -9.03 9.47
CA GLN A 101 -0.59 -8.32 8.31
C GLN A 101 0.24 -8.47 7.03
N SER A 102 1.55 -8.71 7.14
CA SER A 102 2.45 -8.81 5.99
C SER A 102 2.01 -9.87 4.99
N ALA A 103 1.45 -10.99 5.45
CA ALA A 103 0.96 -12.04 4.57
C ALA A 103 -0.16 -11.55 3.65
N ASP A 104 -1.10 -10.74 4.15
CA ASP A 104 -2.18 -10.18 3.34
C ASP A 104 -1.67 -9.08 2.40
N ALA A 105 -0.71 -8.26 2.85
CA ALA A 105 -0.03 -7.28 1.99
C ALA A 105 0.65 -7.94 0.80
N ILE A 106 1.44 -8.98 1.07
CA ILE A 106 2.11 -9.80 0.06
C ILE A 106 1.09 -10.43 -0.89
N ALA A 107 0.02 -11.01 -0.37
CA ALA A 107 -1.01 -11.64 -1.18
C ALA A 107 -1.73 -10.64 -2.09
N LEU A 108 -2.04 -9.43 -1.60
CA LEU A 108 -2.64 -8.37 -2.41
C LEU A 108 -1.70 -7.93 -3.54
N THR A 109 -0.41 -7.70 -3.23
CA THR A 109 0.58 -7.32 -4.24
C THR A 109 0.79 -8.40 -5.29
N GLN A 110 0.82 -9.68 -4.88
CA GLN A 110 0.89 -10.79 -5.82
C GLN A 110 -0.30 -10.80 -6.79
N ARG A 111 -1.53 -10.57 -6.30
CA ARG A 111 -2.72 -10.46 -7.16
C ARG A 111 -2.65 -9.29 -8.15
N ALA A 112 -2.05 -8.16 -7.75
CA ALA A 112 -1.81 -7.04 -8.65
C ALA A 112 -0.83 -7.39 -9.78
N ILE A 113 0.26 -8.10 -9.45
CA ILE A 113 1.24 -8.59 -10.42
C ILE A 113 0.60 -9.57 -11.40
N ASP A 114 -0.19 -10.53 -10.90
CA ASP A 114 -0.82 -11.53 -11.75
C ASP A 114 -1.85 -10.89 -12.69
N ARG A 115 -2.61 -9.90 -12.20
CA ARG A 115 -3.49 -9.10 -13.05
C ARG A 115 -2.73 -8.32 -14.13
N ALA A 116 -1.58 -7.73 -13.80
CA ALA A 116 -0.74 -7.06 -14.79
C ALA A 116 -0.28 -8.04 -15.89
N LYS A 117 0.13 -9.25 -15.51
CA LYS A 117 0.50 -10.30 -16.47
C LYS A 117 -0.68 -10.72 -17.36
N ASP A 118 -1.87 -10.86 -16.79
CA ASP A 118 -3.07 -11.22 -17.55
C ASP A 118 -3.43 -10.12 -18.56
N ILE A 119 -3.40 -8.85 -18.15
CA ILE A 119 -3.55 -7.71 -19.08
C ILE A 119 -2.48 -7.75 -20.17
N GLY A 120 -1.22 -8.05 -19.82
CA GLY A 120 -0.14 -8.17 -20.79
C GLY A 120 -0.35 -9.30 -21.80
N ARG A 121 -0.92 -10.43 -21.37
CA ARG A 121 -1.28 -11.55 -22.26
C ARG A 121 -2.41 -11.16 -23.22
N GLU A 122 -3.38 -10.38 -22.76
CA GLU A 122 -4.54 -9.96 -23.55
C GLU A 122 -4.21 -8.82 -24.53
N THR A 123 -3.38 -7.86 -24.11
CA THR A 123 -3.15 -6.60 -24.83
C THR A 123 -1.78 -6.50 -25.48
N GLY A 124 -0.85 -7.39 -25.14
CA GLY A 124 0.56 -7.34 -25.55
C GLY A 124 1.42 -6.34 -24.76
N ILE A 125 0.82 -5.59 -23.82
CA ILE A 125 1.52 -4.61 -22.98
C ILE A 125 1.23 -4.92 -21.51
N THR A 126 2.25 -5.39 -20.80
CA THR A 126 2.14 -5.64 -19.35
C THR A 126 2.25 -4.31 -18.60
N PRO A 127 1.23 -3.90 -17.82
CA PRO A 127 1.33 -2.70 -17.00
C PRO A 127 2.44 -2.78 -15.96
N GLU A 128 3.07 -1.64 -15.68
CA GLU A 128 3.96 -1.52 -14.52
C GLU A 128 3.15 -1.63 -13.23
N VAL A 129 3.71 -2.33 -12.23
CA VAL A 129 3.12 -2.45 -10.89
C VAL A 129 4.02 -1.74 -9.90
N THR A 130 3.43 -0.85 -9.11
CA THR A 130 4.12 -0.11 -8.04
C THR A 130 3.34 -0.18 -6.74
N VAL A 131 4.00 0.14 -5.63
CA VAL A 131 3.40 0.05 -4.29
C VAL A 131 3.52 1.38 -3.54
N THR A 132 2.52 1.70 -2.73
CA THR A 132 2.49 2.91 -1.89
C THR A 132 1.83 2.65 -0.54
N GLY A 133 2.09 3.53 0.42
CA GLY A 133 1.42 3.48 1.72
C GLY A 133 1.91 4.55 2.69
N HIS A 134 1.07 4.86 3.68
CA HIS A 134 1.38 5.78 4.76
C HIS A 134 1.53 5.04 6.10
N SER A 135 2.35 5.54 7.02
CA SER A 135 2.50 4.98 8.37
C SER A 135 2.79 3.45 8.32
N LEU A 136 2.02 2.61 9.00
CA LEU A 136 2.18 1.15 8.92
C LEU A 136 2.00 0.61 7.48
N GLY A 137 1.12 1.22 6.67
CA GLY A 137 0.96 0.87 5.26
C GLY A 137 2.22 1.16 4.44
N GLY A 138 2.97 2.21 4.80
CA GLY A 138 4.28 2.50 4.21
C GLY A 138 5.30 1.39 4.49
N THR A 139 5.26 0.80 5.67
CA THR A 139 6.11 -0.36 6.00
C THR A 139 5.73 -1.60 5.18
N HIS A 140 4.43 -1.85 4.99
CA HIS A 140 3.96 -2.92 4.09
C HIS A 140 4.40 -2.70 2.65
N ALA A 141 4.32 -1.46 2.14
CA ALA A 141 4.82 -1.11 0.82
C ALA A 141 6.34 -1.36 0.68
N GLN A 142 7.14 -1.09 1.70
CA GLN A 142 8.57 -1.42 1.66
C GLN A 142 8.81 -2.93 1.60
N ILE A 143 8.08 -3.71 2.42
CA ILE A 143 8.18 -5.17 2.46
C ILE A 143 7.84 -5.76 1.09
N THR A 144 6.71 -5.35 0.51
CA THR A 144 6.23 -5.89 -0.76
C THR A 144 7.07 -5.41 -1.94
N ALA A 145 7.54 -4.15 -1.93
CA ALA A 145 8.51 -3.63 -2.91
C ALA A 145 9.77 -4.48 -2.95
N HIS A 146 10.37 -4.73 -1.77
CA HIS A 146 11.58 -5.53 -1.67
C HIS A 146 11.35 -6.98 -2.11
N GLN A 147 10.27 -7.62 -1.65
CA GLN A 147 9.96 -9.01 -1.97
C GLN A 147 9.76 -9.27 -3.46
N PHE A 148 9.12 -8.34 -4.16
CA PHE A 148 8.75 -8.50 -5.57
C PHE A 148 9.62 -7.71 -6.54
N GLY A 149 10.63 -6.98 -6.04
CA GLY A 149 11.47 -6.10 -6.87
C GLY A 149 10.69 -4.96 -7.52
N LEU A 150 9.64 -4.48 -6.86
CA LEU A 150 8.79 -3.39 -7.36
C LEU A 150 9.31 -2.04 -6.88
N ARG A 151 9.00 -1.00 -7.65
CA ARG A 151 9.13 0.37 -7.16
C ARG A 151 8.11 0.61 -6.04
N GLY A 152 8.59 1.18 -4.93
CA GLY A 152 7.75 1.67 -3.84
C GLY A 152 7.90 3.16 -3.58
N GLU A 153 6.82 3.85 -3.24
CA GLU A 153 6.87 5.20 -2.70
C GLU A 153 6.07 5.29 -1.40
N THR A 154 6.71 5.68 -0.29
CA THR A 154 6.11 5.57 1.04
C THR A 154 6.18 6.88 1.81
N PHE A 155 5.18 7.10 2.66
CA PHE A 155 4.99 8.37 3.38
C PHE A 155 4.94 8.13 4.88
N ASN A 156 5.82 8.77 5.64
CA ASN A 156 5.87 8.66 7.11
C ASN A 156 5.83 7.20 7.63
N ALA A 157 6.54 6.26 6.98
CA ALA A 157 6.43 4.83 7.26
C ALA A 157 6.79 4.48 8.72
N TYR A 158 5.87 3.79 9.43
CA TYR A 158 5.99 3.45 10.86
C TYR A 158 6.89 2.22 11.03
N GLY A 159 8.17 2.48 11.23
CA GLY A 159 9.24 1.48 11.26
C GLY A 159 10.57 2.09 10.84
N ALA A 160 10.59 2.97 9.84
CA ALA A 160 11.78 3.75 9.47
C ALA A 160 12.13 4.80 10.54
N ALA A 161 11.13 5.31 11.26
CA ALA A 161 11.32 6.28 12.35
C ALA A 161 11.68 5.64 13.71
N SER A 162 11.28 4.37 13.96
CA SER A 162 11.50 3.67 15.25
C SER A 162 12.62 2.61 15.22
N LEU A 163 13.00 2.12 14.03
CA LEU A 163 14.17 1.27 13.83
C LEU A 163 15.34 2.16 13.40
N GLY A 164 16.11 2.65 14.37
CA GLY A 164 17.30 3.45 14.12
C GLY A 164 18.19 2.84 13.04
N SER A 165 18.18 3.45 11.86
CA SER A 165 19.18 3.54 10.78
C SER A 165 20.02 2.33 10.37
N ARG A 166 19.79 1.10 10.85
CA ARG A 166 20.77 0.00 10.68
C ARG A 166 20.25 -1.28 10.02
N ILE A 167 18.94 -1.39 9.78
CA ILE A 167 18.36 -2.36 8.81
C ILE A 167 18.00 -1.65 7.48
N VAL A 168 18.10 -0.32 7.47
CA VAL A 168 17.60 0.61 6.44
C VAL A 168 18.56 0.75 5.25
N GLN A 169 19.76 0.16 5.24
CA GLN A 169 20.68 0.32 4.10
C GLN A 169 20.54 -0.78 3.03
N ASP A 170 20.25 -2.02 3.42
CA ASP A 170 20.27 -3.14 2.45
C ASP A 170 18.90 -3.40 1.78
N ALA A 171 17.80 -2.92 2.37
CA ALA A 171 16.44 -3.08 1.81
C ALA A 171 16.04 -2.00 0.79
N PHE A 172 16.88 -0.97 0.56
CA PHE A 172 16.47 0.31 -0.04
C PHE A 172 16.76 0.51 -1.53
N THR A 173 17.11 -0.52 -2.28
CA THR A 173 17.44 -0.32 -3.70
C THR A 173 16.21 0.04 -4.57
N HIS A 174 14.97 -0.20 -4.09
CA HIS A 174 13.76 -0.07 -4.93
C HIS A 174 12.60 0.78 -4.36
N ALA A 175 12.63 1.20 -3.09
CA ALA A 175 11.56 2.02 -2.48
C ALA A 175 12.07 3.37 -1.94
N THR A 176 11.39 4.46 -2.30
CA THR A 176 11.69 5.83 -1.83
C THR A 176 10.78 6.20 -0.67
N THR A 177 11.33 6.68 0.45
CA THR A 177 10.56 7.17 1.60
C THR A 177 10.59 8.70 1.68
N ARG A 178 9.43 9.33 1.86
CA ARG A 178 9.27 10.78 2.00
C ARG A 178 8.55 11.16 3.30
N MET A 179 8.94 12.30 3.88
CA MET A 179 8.13 12.98 4.88
C MET A 179 7.13 13.91 4.17
N LEU A 180 5.87 13.89 4.60
CA LEU A 180 4.91 14.93 4.24
C LEU A 180 5.24 16.17 5.08
N ILE A 181 5.44 17.32 4.41
CA ILE A 181 5.70 18.63 5.03
C ILE A 181 4.36 19.30 5.35
#